data_AF-A0A2W6SVK0-F1
#
_entry.id   AF-A0A2W6SVK0-F1
#
_cell.length_a   1.000
_cell.length_b   1.000
_cell.length_c   1.000
_cell.angle_alpha   90.00
_cell.angle_beta   90.00
_cell.angle_gamma   90.00
#
_symmetry.space_group_name_H-M   'P 1'
#
loop_
_entity.id
_entity.type
_entity.pdbx_description
1 polymer ?
#
loop_
_entity_poly.entity_id
_entity_poly.type
_entity_poly.pdbx_seq_one_letter_code
_entity_poly.pdbx_strand_id
1 'polypeptide(L)'
;MLRTRILLAGLTLALPAAAPALAQPAGPVPRHATPAEDAAFTAWVAANATPISAPGPTEADLAPIVAGLAGASIVGIGEATHGTHEDQAFKAELIKALVRTGQVRLLLMESNLAPNARLDDYVRAGIGDPADALRDLSQFRNVKGDELR
;
A
#
# COMPACT_ATOMS: atom_id res chain seq x y z
N MET A 1 -26.07 -47.86 8.10
CA MET A 1 -24.63 -47.73 7.78
C MET A 1 -24.45 -47.93 6.28
N LEU A 2 -24.32 -46.86 5.50
CA LEU A 2 -24.15 -46.96 4.04
C LEU A 2 -22.97 -46.08 3.64
N ARG A 3 -21.90 -46.72 3.16
CA ARG A 3 -20.64 -46.08 2.75
C ARG A 3 -20.76 -45.63 1.30
N THR A 4 -21.01 -44.35 1.07
CA THR A 4 -20.96 -43.76 -0.27
C THR A 4 -19.50 -43.58 -0.68
N ARG A 5 -19.06 -44.34 -1.68
CA ARG A 5 -17.78 -44.12 -2.37
C ARG A 5 -18.04 -43.32 -3.64
N ILE A 6 -17.58 -42.08 -3.68
CA ILE A 6 -17.57 -41.26 -4.89
C ILE A 6 -16.21 -41.46 -5.56
N LEU A 7 -16.19 -42.02 -6.77
CA LEU A 7 -15.01 -42.00 -7.64
C LEU A 7 -14.97 -40.66 -8.38
N LEU A 8 -13.94 -39.85 -8.15
CA LEU A 8 -13.57 -38.75 -9.05
C LEU A 8 -12.66 -39.33 -10.15
N ALA A 9 -13.15 -39.36 -11.38
CA ALA A 9 -12.30 -39.55 -12.55
C ALA A 9 -11.65 -38.20 -12.89
N GLY A 10 -10.36 -38.06 -12.60
CA GLY A 10 -9.55 -36.92 -13.00
C GLY A 10 -9.15 -37.05 -14.47
N LEU A 11 -9.63 -36.14 -15.31
CA LEU A 11 -9.10 -35.93 -16.67
C LEU A 11 -8.17 -34.71 -16.62
N THR A 12 -6.87 -34.94 -16.45
CA THR A 12 -5.83 -33.90 -16.59
C THR A 12 -5.51 -33.72 -18.07
N LEU A 13 -6.09 -32.69 -18.68
CA LEU A 13 -5.69 -32.23 -20.00
C LEU A 13 -4.47 -31.32 -19.84
N ALA A 14 -3.27 -31.88 -19.96
CA ALA A 14 -2.03 -31.10 -19.98
C ALA A 14 -1.84 -30.50 -21.39
N LEU A 15 -2.19 -29.21 -21.56
CA LEU A 15 -1.69 -28.43 -22.69
C LEU A 15 -0.30 -27.88 -22.32
N PRO A 16 0.77 -28.18 -23.08
CA PRO A 16 1.98 -27.40 -23.00
C PRO A 16 1.74 -26.11 -23.80
N ALA A 17 1.14 -25.11 -23.17
CA ALA A 17 1.17 -23.77 -23.72
C ALA A 17 2.59 -23.21 -23.52
N ALA A 18 3.49 -23.52 -24.44
CA ALA A 18 4.68 -22.71 -24.65
C ALA A 18 4.20 -21.36 -25.19
N ALA A 19 3.78 -20.47 -24.30
CA ALA A 19 3.55 -19.09 -24.66
C ALA A 19 4.88 -18.55 -25.22
N PRO A 20 4.92 -18.04 -26.46
CA PRO A 20 6.12 -17.38 -26.95
C PRO A 20 6.42 -16.26 -25.96
N ALA A 21 7.63 -16.25 -25.40
CA ALA A 21 8.09 -15.14 -24.60
C ALA A 21 7.89 -13.88 -25.45
N LEU A 22 6.98 -13.00 -25.03
CA LEU A 22 6.83 -11.69 -25.65
C LEU A 22 8.17 -11.00 -25.45
N ALA A 23 9.00 -10.99 -26.50
CA ALA A 23 10.24 -10.23 -26.50
C ALA A 23 9.85 -8.77 -26.26
N GLN A 24 10.12 -8.27 -25.06
CA GLN A 24 9.95 -6.85 -24.79
C GLN A 24 10.91 -6.12 -25.72
N PRO A 25 10.43 -5.21 -26.58
CA PRO A 25 11.31 -4.37 -27.38
C PRO A 25 12.25 -3.65 -26.41
N ALA A 26 13.54 -3.59 -26.74
CA ALA A 26 14.50 -2.87 -25.93
C ALA A 26 14.01 -1.42 -25.78
N GLY A 27 13.65 -1.06 -24.54
CA GLY A 27 13.24 0.30 -24.22
C GLY A 27 14.40 1.27 -24.45
N PRO A 28 14.12 2.57 -24.54
CA PRO A 28 15.18 3.58 -24.58
C PRO A 28 16.14 3.37 -23.40
N VAL A 29 17.45 3.47 -23.68
CA VAL A 29 18.48 3.38 -22.64
C VAL A 29 18.29 4.55 -21.67
N PRO A 30 18.13 4.31 -20.35
CA PRO A 30 18.06 5.38 -19.37
C PRO A 30 19.30 6.28 -19.49
N ARG A 31 19.09 7.58 -19.63
CA ARG A 31 20.15 8.60 -19.56
C ARG A 31 19.84 9.59 -18.46
N HIS A 32 20.88 10.25 -17.95
CA HIS A 32 20.67 11.40 -17.07
C HIS A 32 20.02 12.55 -17.84
N ALA A 33 19.19 13.30 -17.12
CA ALA A 33 18.66 14.56 -17.60
C ALA A 33 19.82 15.56 -17.78
N THR A 34 19.69 16.45 -18.76
CA THR A 34 20.56 17.60 -18.92
C THR A 34 20.20 18.67 -17.87
N PRO A 35 21.12 19.58 -17.52
CA PRO A 35 20.80 20.65 -16.57
C PRO A 35 19.59 21.52 -16.97
N ALA A 36 19.36 21.71 -18.28
CA ALA A 36 18.21 22.44 -18.78
C ALA A 36 16.90 21.68 -18.56
N GLU A 37 16.90 20.36 -18.72
CA GLU A 37 15.75 19.50 -18.43
C GLU A 37 15.43 19.47 -16.93
N ASP A 38 16.45 19.39 -16.06
CA ASP A 38 16.27 19.45 -14.61
C ASP A 38 15.68 20.78 -14.12
N ALA A 39 16.17 21.89 -14.68
CA ALA A 39 15.66 23.22 -14.35
C ALA A 39 14.19 23.39 -14.79
N ALA A 40 13.85 22.90 -16.00
CA ALA A 40 12.49 22.91 -16.49
C ALA A 40 11.56 22.04 -15.64
N PHE A 41 12.00 20.83 -15.25
CA PHE A 41 11.26 19.95 -14.36
C PHE A 41 11.01 20.59 -13.00
N THR A 42 12.04 21.19 -12.38
CA THR A 42 11.92 21.85 -11.07
C THR A 42 10.92 23.00 -11.12
N ALA A 43 10.95 23.83 -12.17
CA ALA A 43 10.00 24.91 -12.37
C ALA A 43 8.56 24.39 -12.54
N TRP A 44 8.39 23.28 -13.26
CA TRP A 44 7.09 22.64 -13.41
C TRP A 44 6.57 22.08 -12.09
N VAL A 45 7.40 21.39 -11.30
CA VAL A 45 7.02 20.89 -9.96
C VAL A 45 6.61 22.05 -9.05
N ALA A 46 7.39 23.12 -9.00
CA ALA A 46 7.09 24.29 -8.17
C ALA A 46 5.74 24.95 -8.55
N ALA A 47 5.35 24.90 -9.82
CA ALA A 47 4.10 25.47 -10.30
C ALA A 47 2.88 24.55 -10.14
N ASN A 48 3.07 23.23 -10.00
CA ASN A 48 1.98 22.25 -10.09
C ASN A 48 1.85 21.32 -8.86
N ALA A 49 2.86 21.22 -8.00
CA ALA A 49 2.81 20.36 -6.83
C ALA A 49 1.87 20.92 -5.76
N THR A 50 1.20 20.02 -5.03
CA THR A 50 0.51 20.37 -3.79
C THR A 50 1.53 20.30 -2.65
N PRO A 51 1.80 21.42 -1.94
CA PRO A 51 2.75 21.41 -0.82
C PRO A 51 2.21 20.59 0.35
N ILE A 52 3.11 19.93 1.07
CA ILE A 52 2.81 19.20 2.30
C ILE A 52 3.59 19.88 3.43
N SER A 53 2.89 20.26 4.50
CA SER A 53 3.51 20.92 5.65
C SER A 53 4.39 19.96 6.45
N ALA A 54 5.41 20.49 7.12
CA ALA A 54 6.23 19.75 8.09
C ALA A 54 5.69 19.96 9.52
N PRO A 55 5.80 18.97 10.43
CA PRO A 55 6.48 17.67 10.27
C PRO A 55 5.60 16.57 9.66
N GLY A 56 4.36 16.87 9.26
CA GLY A 56 3.44 15.94 8.62
C GLY A 56 2.25 16.67 8.01
N PRO A 57 1.48 16.01 7.14
CA PRO A 57 0.42 16.67 6.37
C PRO A 57 -0.72 17.12 7.28
N THR A 58 -1.21 18.35 7.06
CA THR A 58 -2.47 18.81 7.66
C THR A 58 -3.67 18.27 6.89
N GLU A 59 -4.87 18.37 7.46
CA GLU A 59 -6.11 18.04 6.74
C GLU A 59 -6.27 18.88 5.46
N ALA A 60 -5.85 20.15 5.50
CA ALA A 60 -5.87 21.03 4.34
C ALA A 60 -4.87 20.58 3.25
N ASP A 61 -3.70 20.09 3.64
CA ASP A 61 -2.70 19.55 2.70
C ASP A 61 -3.21 18.28 2.00
N LEU A 62 -4.00 17.46 2.72
CA LEU A 62 -4.54 16.20 2.18
C LEU A 62 -5.82 16.39 1.37
N ALA A 63 -6.57 17.47 1.55
CA ALA A 63 -7.86 17.67 0.89
C ALA A 63 -7.79 17.55 -0.65
N PRO A 64 -6.80 18.13 -1.36
CA PRO A 64 -6.66 17.96 -2.80
C PRO A 64 -6.38 16.51 -3.21
N ILE A 65 -5.58 15.78 -2.42
CA ILE A 65 -5.23 14.38 -2.66
C ILE A 65 -6.48 13.50 -2.49
N VAL A 66 -7.20 13.69 -1.39
CA VAL A 66 -8.44 12.95 -1.09
C VAL A 66 -9.52 13.22 -2.13
N ALA A 67 -9.62 14.45 -2.65
CA ALA A 67 -10.53 14.78 -3.74
C ALA A 67 -10.12 14.09 -5.06
N GLY A 68 -8.82 14.05 -5.37
CA GLY A 68 -8.30 13.38 -6.57
C GLY A 68 -8.48 11.86 -6.57
N LEU A 69 -8.59 11.25 -5.39
CA LEU A 69 -8.83 9.81 -5.21
C LEU A 69 -10.32 9.43 -5.20
N ALA A 70 -11.23 10.40 -5.24
CA ALA A 70 -12.66 10.15 -5.17
C ALA A 70 -13.15 9.24 -6.32
N GLY A 71 -13.88 8.19 -5.95
CA GLY A 71 -14.39 7.19 -6.89
C GLY A 71 -13.42 6.05 -7.23
N ALA A 72 -12.18 6.09 -6.74
CA ALA A 72 -11.26 4.96 -6.84
C ALA A 72 -11.83 3.73 -6.11
N SER A 73 -11.81 2.56 -6.77
CA SER A 73 -12.21 1.30 -6.12
C SER A 73 -11.12 0.73 -5.22
N ILE A 74 -9.86 0.99 -5.55
CA ILE A 74 -8.66 0.57 -4.80
C ILE A 74 -7.68 1.74 -4.83
N VAL A 75 -7.12 2.08 -3.68
CA VAL A 75 -6.04 3.07 -3.54
C VAL A 75 -4.80 2.35 -3.03
N GLY A 76 -3.74 2.31 -3.84
CA GLY A 76 -2.43 1.81 -3.44
C GLY A 76 -1.60 2.94 -2.82
N ILE A 77 -1.06 2.72 -1.63
CA ILE A 77 -0.22 3.70 -0.93
C ILE A 77 1.12 3.06 -0.63
N GLY A 78 2.15 3.44 -1.38
CA GLY A 78 3.52 2.98 -1.19
C GLY A 78 4.30 3.84 -0.19
N GLU A 79 5.54 3.44 0.05
CA GLU A 79 6.53 4.18 0.82
C GLU A 79 7.90 4.10 0.14
N ALA A 80 8.76 5.07 0.39
CA ALA A 80 10.12 5.03 -0.16
C ALA A 80 10.98 4.02 0.59
N THR A 81 10.76 3.89 1.91
CA THR A 81 11.45 2.89 2.76
C THR A 81 10.54 2.36 3.88
N HIS A 82 10.89 1.20 4.44
CA HIS A 82 10.18 0.61 5.59
C HIS A 82 10.52 1.24 6.96
N GLY A 83 11.35 2.30 7.01
CA GLY A 83 11.87 2.83 8.27
C GLY A 83 11.87 4.37 8.38
N THR A 84 11.30 5.06 7.40
CA THR A 84 11.16 6.52 7.42
C THR A 84 9.92 6.90 8.21
N HIS A 85 10.09 7.65 9.30
CA HIS A 85 8.98 8.15 10.12
C HIS A 85 7.97 8.95 9.29
N GLU A 86 8.47 9.83 8.40
CA GLU A 86 7.65 10.71 7.57
C GLU A 86 6.76 9.92 6.60
N ASP A 87 7.23 8.78 6.07
CA ASP A 87 6.41 7.89 5.23
C ASP A 87 5.25 7.31 6.05
N GLN A 88 5.51 6.80 7.26
CA GLN A 88 4.45 6.25 8.12
C GLN A 88 3.46 7.32 8.58
N ALA A 89 3.96 8.50 8.97
CA ALA A 89 3.14 9.61 9.42
C ALA A 89 2.21 10.12 8.30
N PHE A 90 2.75 10.30 7.08
CA PHE A 90 1.95 10.71 5.93
C PHE A 90 0.86 9.69 5.59
N LYS A 91 1.22 8.39 5.51
CA LYS A 91 0.25 7.33 5.23
C LYS A 91 -0.83 7.25 6.30
N ALA A 92 -0.46 7.36 7.58
CA ALA A 92 -1.42 7.30 8.68
C ALA A 92 -2.47 8.42 8.56
N GLU A 93 -2.05 9.66 8.31
CA GLU A 93 -2.98 10.78 8.15
C GLU A 93 -3.82 10.68 6.86
N LEU A 94 -3.22 10.25 5.74
CA LEU A 94 -3.97 10.03 4.50
C LEU A 94 -5.04 8.93 4.66
N ILE A 95 -4.70 7.80 5.28
CA ILE A 95 -5.65 6.71 5.56
C ILE A 95 -6.78 7.22 6.46
N LYS A 96 -6.47 7.96 7.53
CA LYS A 96 -7.48 8.57 8.40
C LYS A 96 -8.41 9.48 7.61
N ALA A 97 -7.88 10.32 6.72
CA ALA A 97 -8.69 11.22 5.89
C ALA A 97 -9.61 10.47 4.91
N LEU A 98 -9.11 9.42 4.27
CA LEU A 98 -9.92 8.57 3.38
C LEU A 98 -11.03 7.81 4.13
N VAL A 99 -10.74 7.34 5.36
CA VAL A 99 -11.74 6.68 6.22
C VAL A 99 -12.81 7.68 6.68
N ARG A 100 -12.40 8.87 7.15
CA ARG A 100 -13.33 9.93 7.63
C ARG A 100 -14.26 10.42 6.53
N THR A 101 -13.77 10.48 5.29
CA THR A 101 -14.59 10.86 4.12
C THR A 101 -15.42 9.70 3.56
N GLY A 102 -15.31 8.49 4.14
CA GLY A 102 -16.05 7.30 3.72
C GLY A 102 -15.59 6.71 2.39
N GLN A 103 -14.47 7.16 1.84
CA GLN A 103 -13.93 6.66 0.57
C GLN A 103 -13.34 5.26 0.70
N VAL A 104 -12.80 4.92 1.87
CA VAL A 104 -12.29 3.58 2.17
C VAL A 104 -12.87 3.05 3.48
N ARG A 105 -13.06 1.73 3.53
CA ARG A 105 -13.58 0.99 4.70
C ARG A 105 -12.85 -0.33 4.96
N LEU A 106 -11.81 -0.60 4.18
CA LEU A 106 -10.97 -1.78 4.26
C LEU A 106 -9.53 -1.33 4.03
N LEU A 107 -8.64 -1.71 4.94
CA LEU A 107 -7.20 -1.48 4.81
C LEU A 107 -6.52 -2.83 4.56
N LEU A 108 -5.84 -2.95 3.44
CA LEU A 108 -4.97 -4.10 3.15
C LEU A 108 -3.54 -3.68 3.46
N MET A 109 -2.89 -4.40 4.38
CA MET A 109 -1.53 -4.10 4.80
C MET A 109 -0.55 -5.10 4.20
N GLU A 110 0.63 -4.63 3.81
CA GLU A 110 1.77 -5.46 3.38
C GLU A 110 2.33 -6.22 4.60
N SER A 111 1.63 -7.28 5.00
CA SER A 111 1.98 -8.07 6.18
C SER A 111 1.45 -9.49 6.12
N ASN A 112 2.00 -10.31 7.01
CA ASN A 112 1.52 -11.66 7.25
C ASN A 112 0.05 -11.66 7.72
N LEU A 113 -0.68 -12.69 7.29
CA LEU A 113 -2.12 -12.82 7.56
C LEU A 113 -2.45 -12.93 9.06
N ALA A 114 -1.71 -13.73 9.83
CA ALA A 114 -2.06 -14.00 11.23
C ALA A 114 -1.93 -12.77 12.14
N PRO A 115 -0.84 -11.97 12.08
CA PRO A 115 -0.77 -10.70 12.82
C PRO A 115 -1.82 -9.69 12.37
N ASN A 116 -2.11 -9.59 11.07
CA ASN A 116 -3.19 -8.73 10.56
C ASN A 116 -4.56 -9.13 11.11
N ALA A 117 -4.86 -10.43 11.22
CA ALA A 117 -6.11 -10.90 11.79
C ALA A 117 -6.27 -10.47 13.26
N ARG A 118 -5.21 -10.57 14.06
CA ARG A 118 -5.22 -10.07 15.45
C ARG A 118 -5.42 -8.56 15.53
N LEU A 119 -4.84 -7.82 14.59
CA LEU A 119 -5.05 -6.36 14.50
C LEU A 119 -6.50 -6.02 14.12
N ASP A 120 -7.11 -6.76 13.20
CA ASP A 120 -8.53 -6.60 12.84
C ASP A 120 -9.45 -6.91 14.04
N ASP A 121 -9.16 -7.97 14.81
CA ASP A 121 -9.89 -8.31 16.04
C ASP A 121 -9.82 -7.17 17.07
N TYR A 122 -8.64 -6.55 17.23
CA TYR A 122 -8.48 -5.37 18.08
C TYR A 122 -9.31 -4.19 17.57
N VAL A 123 -9.19 -3.83 16.29
CA VAL A 123 -9.90 -2.67 15.71
C VAL A 123 -11.41 -2.83 15.75
N ARG A 124 -11.92 -4.05 15.50
CA ARG A 124 -13.37 -4.31 15.41
C ARG A 124 -14.03 -4.65 16.74
N ALA A 125 -13.34 -5.40 17.59
CA ALA A 125 -13.93 -5.98 18.79
C ALA A 125 -13.18 -5.59 20.09
N GLY A 126 -12.07 -4.84 19.99
CA GLY A 126 -11.24 -4.49 21.14
C GLY A 126 -10.52 -5.68 21.78
N ILE A 127 -10.33 -6.76 21.02
CA ILE A 127 -9.74 -8.00 21.52
C ILE A 127 -8.22 -8.00 21.27
N GLY A 128 -7.45 -8.26 22.34
CA GLY A 128 -5.99 -8.37 22.27
C GLY A 128 -5.25 -7.05 22.50
N ASP A 129 -3.92 -7.10 22.45
CA ASP A 129 -3.04 -5.93 22.53
C ASP A 129 -2.54 -5.59 21.11
N PRO A 130 -2.83 -4.38 20.58
CA PRO A 130 -2.35 -3.98 19.26
C PRO A 130 -0.81 -3.94 19.20
N ALA A 131 -0.13 -3.63 20.30
CA ALA A 131 1.33 -3.60 20.34
C ALA A 131 1.94 -4.99 20.10
N ASP A 132 1.30 -6.04 20.60
CA ASP A 132 1.72 -7.42 20.34
C ASP A 132 1.50 -7.82 18.88
N ALA A 133 0.35 -7.46 18.30
CA ALA A 133 0.09 -7.68 16.89
C ALA A 133 1.13 -6.95 16.02
N LEU A 134 1.46 -5.70 16.36
CA LEU A 134 2.41 -4.86 15.64
C LEU A 134 3.85 -5.41 15.71
N ARG A 135 4.28 -5.99 16.83
CA ARG A 135 5.62 -6.63 16.94
C ARG A 135 5.81 -7.80 15.99
N ASP A 136 4.73 -8.52 15.70
CA ASP A 136 4.74 -9.68 14.80
C ASP A 136 4.56 -9.29 13.31
N LEU A 137 4.26 -8.02 13.04
CA LEU A 137 4.20 -7.48 11.68
C LEU A 137 5.62 -7.22 11.17
N SER A 138 6.05 -7.98 10.16
CA SER A 138 7.42 -8.00 9.62
C SER A 138 7.95 -6.63 9.19
N GLN A 139 7.07 -5.73 8.75
CA GLN A 139 7.41 -4.38 8.30
C GLN A 139 7.71 -3.41 9.46
N PHE A 140 7.13 -3.65 10.64
CA PHE A 140 7.33 -2.79 11.82
C PHE A 140 8.50 -3.22 12.69
N ARG A 141 9.24 -4.29 12.33
CA ARG A 141 10.47 -4.69 13.03
C ARG A 141 11.55 -3.60 13.06
N ASN A 142 11.51 -2.67 12.11
CA ASN A 142 12.43 -1.54 12.02
C ASN A 142 11.85 -0.24 12.59
N VAL A 143 10.55 -0.21 12.91
CA VAL A 143 9.87 0.95 13.48
C VAL A 143 10.14 1.00 14.98
N LYS A 144 10.76 2.10 15.45
CA LYS A 144 11.08 2.26 16.87
C LYS A 144 9.85 2.75 17.62
N GLY A 145 9.61 2.15 18.80
CA GLY A 145 8.33 2.07 19.50
C GLY A 145 7.70 3.36 20.05
N ASP A 146 8.09 4.53 19.57
CA ASP A 146 7.38 5.78 19.86
C ASP A 146 6.28 6.08 18.82
N GLU A 147 6.30 5.41 17.66
CA GLU A 147 5.28 5.49 16.61
C GLU A 147 4.06 4.56 16.84
N LEU A 148 4.16 3.65 17.82
CA LEU A 148 3.15 2.62 18.10
C LEU A 148 2.40 2.85 19.42
N ARG A 149 2.62 4.00 20.08
CA ARG A 149 1.96 4.37 21.35
C ARG A 149 0.76 5.28 21.14
#